data_AF-A0AAU6E9K1-F1
#
_entry.id   AF-A0AAU6E9K1-F1
#
_cell.length_a   1.000
_cell.length_b   1.000
_cell.length_c   1.000
_cell.angle_alpha   90.00
_cell.angle_beta   90.00
_cell.angle_gamma   90.00
#
_symmetry.space_group_name_H-M   'P 1'
#
loop_
_entity.id
_entity.type
_entity.pdbx_description
1 polymer ?
#
loop_
_entity_poly.entity_id
_entity_poly.type
_entity_poly.pdbx_seq_one_letter_code
_entity_poly.pdbx_strand_id
1 'polypeptide(L)'
;MLSLAAERQLYVVGGETQRFGEQARSTLDDALEIASALNQGPLAPAIAGGWAALESLLTEARDPDEREKVAAAARAAALVAASWPRAELTALSYRIRKVKGGDLDTRLEACESNRSRAAVIAAELRSGSSLPLVRSWRTGSDVASVLRLRELLADERHVLERVRFYVEVSLRRLYRCRNIVLHGGSTGGVALPAALRVTAPLVGAALDRLTHTHLVTGVSPITLASRAETALRMVGDELGPDLCDLLE
;
A
#
# COMPACT_ATOMS: atom_id res chain seq x y z
N MET A 1 2.91 -3.73 -15.10
CA MET A 1 2.77 -5.08 -14.50
C MET A 1 3.93 -5.24 -13.53
N LEU A 2 3.72 -4.92 -12.26
CA LEU A 2 4.70 -5.21 -11.21
C LEU A 2 4.74 -6.74 -11.08
N SER A 3 5.92 -7.32 -11.30
CA SER A 3 6.10 -8.77 -11.25
C SER A 3 5.96 -9.25 -9.81
N LEU A 4 5.11 -10.25 -9.58
CA LEU A 4 4.95 -11.02 -8.34
C LEU A 4 6.29 -11.51 -7.73
N ALA A 5 7.36 -11.56 -8.53
CA ALA A 5 8.70 -11.87 -8.06
C ALA A 5 9.33 -10.78 -7.17
N ALA A 6 8.91 -9.52 -7.31
CA ALA A 6 9.38 -8.42 -6.48
C ALA A 6 8.71 -8.39 -5.10
N GLU A 7 7.47 -8.88 -4.99
CA GLU A 7 6.72 -8.97 -3.72
C GLU A 7 7.28 -10.02 -2.77
N ARG A 8 7.77 -11.16 -3.29
CA ARG A 8 8.33 -12.24 -2.45
C ARG A 8 9.66 -11.91 -1.76
N GLN A 9 10.38 -10.87 -2.18
CA GLN A 9 11.68 -10.51 -1.60
C GLN A 9 11.58 -9.44 -0.50
N LEU A 10 10.40 -8.90 -0.23
CA LEU A 10 10.17 -7.85 0.78
C LEU A 10 10.10 -8.38 2.22
N TYR A 11 10.00 -9.70 2.42
CA TYR A 11 9.80 -10.32 3.73
C TYR A 11 10.88 -11.37 4.03
N VAL A 12 11.91 -10.97 4.77
CA VAL A 12 12.70 -11.91 5.60
C VAL A 12 12.16 -11.75 7.02
N VAL A 13 11.19 -12.59 7.38
CA VAL A 13 10.70 -12.69 8.75
C VAL A 13 11.61 -13.66 9.50
N GLY A 14 12.20 -13.19 10.60
CA GLY A 14 13.05 -13.98 11.49
C GLY A 14 12.33 -15.22 12.00
N GLY A 15 13.08 -16.32 12.10
CA GLY A 15 12.58 -17.64 12.45
C GLY A 15 12.22 -17.78 13.92
N GLU A 16 11.02 -17.36 14.30
CA GLU A 16 10.34 -17.88 15.49
C GLU A 16 9.06 -18.60 15.06
N THR A 17 9.07 -19.92 15.28
CA THR A 17 7.97 -20.84 15.03
C THR A 17 6.80 -20.50 15.95
N GLN A 18 5.90 -19.60 15.51
CA GLN A 18 4.64 -19.37 16.21
C GLN A 18 3.80 -20.65 16.17
N ARG A 19 3.48 -21.16 17.37
CA ARG A 19 2.63 -22.34 17.57
C ARG A 19 1.22 -22.02 17.07
N PHE A 20 0.79 -22.69 16.01
CA PHE A 20 -0.61 -22.73 15.58
C PHE A 20 -1.43 -23.54 16.59
N GLY A 21 -1.98 -22.88 17.61
CA GLY A 21 -2.88 -23.49 18.59
C GLY A 21 -3.91 -22.48 19.10
N GLU A 22 -5.15 -22.61 18.62
CA GLU A 22 -6.37 -21.97 19.13
C GLU A 22 -6.30 -20.44 19.36
N GLN A 23 -5.82 -19.68 18.37
CA GLN A 23 -6.19 -18.26 18.27
C GLN A 23 -7.63 -18.18 17.77
N ALA A 24 -8.52 -17.50 18.50
CA ALA A 24 -9.82 -17.10 17.97
C ALA A 24 -9.60 -16.36 16.64
N ARG A 25 -10.30 -16.77 15.57
CA ARG A 25 -10.20 -16.13 14.25
C ARG A 25 -10.35 -14.62 14.40
N SER A 26 -9.35 -13.88 13.92
CA SER A 26 -9.38 -12.42 13.99
C SER A 26 -10.25 -11.86 12.86
N THR A 27 -10.83 -10.68 13.04
CA THR A 27 -11.55 -9.97 11.96
C THR A 27 -10.69 -9.78 10.72
N LEU A 28 -9.37 -9.70 10.91
CA LEU A 28 -8.39 -9.60 9.82
C LEU A 28 -8.30 -10.91 9.02
N ASP A 29 -8.30 -12.06 9.68
CA ASP A 29 -8.31 -13.37 8.99
C ASP A 29 -9.59 -13.54 8.16
N ASP A 30 -10.74 -13.17 8.73
CA ASP A 30 -12.03 -13.20 8.01
C ASP A 30 -12.01 -12.27 6.79
N ALA A 31 -11.44 -11.07 6.94
CA ALA A 31 -11.30 -10.11 5.83
C ALA A 31 -10.39 -10.63 4.72
N LEU A 32 -9.28 -11.29 5.06
CA LEU A 32 -8.37 -11.92 4.09
C LEU A 32 -9.06 -13.09 3.36
N GLU A 33 -9.83 -13.90 4.08
CA GLU A 33 -10.62 -14.99 3.50
C GLU A 33 -11.65 -14.46 2.50
N ILE A 34 -12.40 -13.43 2.88
CA ILE A 34 -13.39 -12.76 2.01
C ILE A 34 -12.71 -12.11 0.78
N ALA A 35 -11.50 -11.56 0.94
CA ALA A 35 -10.75 -10.94 -0.14
C ALA A 35 -10.06 -11.93 -1.09
N SER A 36 -10.01 -13.23 -0.76
CA SER A 36 -9.27 -14.25 -1.52
C SER A 36 -9.65 -14.31 -3.01
N ALA A 37 -10.91 -14.00 -3.34
CA ALA A 37 -11.42 -13.96 -4.71
C ALA A 37 -10.75 -12.88 -5.59
N LEU A 38 -10.06 -11.89 -5.00
CA LEU A 38 -9.32 -10.88 -5.77
C LEU A 38 -8.18 -11.46 -6.62
N ASN A 39 -7.61 -12.59 -6.20
CA ASN A 39 -6.44 -13.17 -6.88
C ASN A 39 -6.80 -13.90 -8.17
N GLN A 40 -7.82 -14.77 -8.11
CA GLN A 40 -8.20 -15.67 -9.21
C GLN A 40 -9.71 -16.01 -9.23
N GLY A 41 -10.52 -15.30 -8.43
CA GLY A 41 -11.94 -15.57 -8.31
C GLY A 41 -12.78 -14.95 -9.44
N PRO A 42 -14.07 -15.34 -9.54
CA PRO A 42 -15.00 -14.71 -10.48
C PRO A 42 -15.18 -13.22 -10.18
N LEU A 43 -15.50 -12.43 -11.20
CA LEU A 43 -15.52 -10.97 -11.16
C LEU A 43 -16.44 -10.38 -10.05
N ALA A 44 -17.67 -10.89 -9.95
CA ALA A 44 -18.64 -10.41 -8.97
C ALA A 44 -18.22 -10.71 -7.51
N PRO A 45 -17.85 -11.96 -7.15
CA PRO A 45 -17.24 -12.28 -5.85
C PRO A 45 -15.98 -11.46 -5.54
N ALA A 46 -15.08 -11.25 -6.51
CA ALA A 46 -13.87 -10.47 -6.30
C ALA A 46 -14.18 -9.01 -5.93
N ILE A 47 -15.13 -8.39 -6.62
CA ILE A 47 -15.57 -7.02 -6.34
C ILE A 47 -16.29 -6.94 -4.99
N ALA A 48 -17.24 -7.83 -4.73
CA ALA A 48 -18.01 -7.85 -3.49
C ALA A 48 -17.12 -8.13 -2.28
N GLY A 49 -16.28 -9.16 -2.36
CA GLY A 49 -15.36 -9.57 -1.31
C GLY A 49 -14.27 -8.53 -1.05
N GLY A 50 -13.65 -7.99 -2.10
CA GLY A 50 -12.63 -6.94 -1.95
C GLY A 50 -13.15 -5.69 -1.24
N TRP A 51 -14.38 -5.27 -1.54
CA TRP A 51 -15.01 -4.17 -0.81
C TRP A 51 -15.38 -4.57 0.63
N ALA A 52 -16.02 -5.74 0.82
CA ALA A 52 -16.46 -6.20 2.13
C ALA A 52 -15.31 -6.35 3.13
N ALA A 53 -14.13 -6.77 2.66
CA ALA A 53 -12.92 -6.85 3.47
C ALA A 53 -12.43 -5.47 3.95
N LEU A 54 -12.48 -4.45 3.09
CA LEU A 54 -12.17 -3.08 3.52
C LEU A 54 -13.22 -2.53 4.47
N GLU A 55 -14.50 -2.77 4.17
CA GLU A 55 -15.63 -2.30 4.97
C GLU A 55 -15.60 -2.90 6.39
N SER A 56 -15.27 -4.18 6.53
CA SER A 56 -15.22 -4.85 7.84
C SER A 56 -14.06 -4.38 8.73
N LEU A 57 -12.95 -3.94 8.14
CA LEU A 57 -11.75 -3.51 8.88
C LEU A 57 -11.72 -2.00 9.14
N LEU A 58 -12.33 -1.20 8.26
CA LEU A 58 -12.12 0.25 8.20
C LEU A 58 -13.41 1.06 8.38
N THR A 59 -14.48 0.46 8.91
CA THR A 59 -15.72 1.15 9.23
C THR A 59 -16.02 1.01 10.73
N GLU A 60 -16.48 2.08 11.36
CA GLU A 60 -16.96 2.08 12.75
C GLU A 60 -18.49 2.25 12.78
N ALA A 61 -19.14 1.73 13.84
CA ALA A 61 -20.57 1.88 14.03
C ALA A 61 -21.04 3.35 14.17
N ARG A 62 -20.11 4.25 14.52
CA ARG A 62 -20.35 5.69 14.69
C ARG A 62 -19.95 6.52 13.47
N ASP A 63 -19.47 5.88 12.41
CA ASP A 63 -19.26 6.60 11.17
C ASP A 63 -20.58 7.26 10.79
N PRO A 64 -20.56 8.58 10.49
CA PRO A 64 -21.79 9.29 10.18
C PRO A 64 -22.50 8.54 9.06
N ASP A 65 -23.82 8.38 9.22
CA ASP A 65 -24.70 7.77 8.20
C ASP A 65 -24.86 8.76 7.04
N GLU A 66 -23.73 9.14 6.45
CA GLU A 66 -23.71 9.80 5.17
C GLU A 66 -24.14 8.76 4.15
N ARG A 67 -24.99 9.19 3.23
CA ARG A 67 -25.68 8.38 2.21
C ARG A 67 -24.76 7.54 1.32
N GLU A 68 -23.45 7.52 1.58
CA GLU A 68 -22.45 6.62 1.03
C GLU A 68 -21.58 6.07 2.18
N LYS A 69 -21.62 4.76 2.43
CA LYS A 69 -20.72 4.07 3.38
C LYS A 69 -19.28 4.03 2.85
N VAL A 70 -18.66 5.19 2.68
CA VAL A 70 -17.40 5.38 1.94
C VAL A 70 -16.21 5.76 2.83
N ALA A 71 -16.40 5.83 4.14
CA ALA A 71 -15.32 6.08 5.10
C ALA A 71 -14.17 5.06 4.93
N ALA A 72 -14.50 3.79 4.68
CA ALA A 72 -13.52 2.75 4.38
C ALA A 72 -12.65 3.07 3.14
N ALA A 73 -13.20 3.74 2.12
CA ALA A 73 -12.44 4.13 0.94
C ALA A 73 -11.42 5.23 1.26
N ALA A 74 -11.80 6.24 2.05
CA ALA A 74 -10.92 7.32 2.47
C ALA A 74 -9.77 6.81 3.37
N ARG A 75 -10.10 5.93 4.33
CA ARG A 75 -9.14 5.30 5.25
C ARG A 75 -8.17 4.37 4.52
N ALA A 76 -8.68 3.51 3.62
CA ALA A 76 -7.83 2.66 2.79
C ALA A 76 -6.92 3.50 1.89
N ALA A 77 -7.42 4.60 1.33
CA ALA A 77 -6.61 5.52 0.55
C ALA A 77 -5.50 6.18 1.36
N ALA A 78 -5.77 6.57 2.61
CA ALA A 78 -4.75 7.09 3.52
C ALA A 78 -3.66 6.04 3.79
N LEU A 79 -4.04 4.79 4.07
CA LEU A 79 -3.09 3.68 4.29
C LEU A 79 -2.19 3.43 3.06
N VAL A 80 -2.79 3.37 1.87
CA VAL A 80 -2.04 3.17 0.63
C VAL A 80 -1.11 4.35 0.34
N ALA A 81 -1.60 5.59 0.47
CA ALA A 81 -0.78 6.78 0.24
C ALA A 81 0.38 6.88 1.24
N ALA A 82 0.14 6.62 2.52
CA ALA A 82 1.17 6.66 3.56
C ALA A 82 2.20 5.52 3.43
N SER A 83 1.80 4.35 2.90
CA SER A 83 2.72 3.23 2.68
C SER A 83 3.53 3.31 1.37
N TRP A 84 3.01 4.04 0.37
CA TRP A 84 3.58 4.11 -0.97
C TRP A 84 5.04 4.60 -1.03
N PRO A 85 5.44 5.71 -0.36
CA PRO A 85 6.82 6.21 -0.41
C PRO A 85 7.84 5.15 -0.01
N ARG A 86 7.65 4.57 1.18
CA ARG A 86 8.56 3.55 1.72
C ARG A 86 8.58 2.31 0.85
N ALA A 87 7.43 1.87 0.32
CA ALA A 87 7.37 0.71 -0.56
C ALA A 87 8.19 0.91 -1.84
N GLU A 88 8.03 2.04 -2.53
CA GLU A 88 8.79 2.34 -3.76
C GLU A 88 10.28 2.55 -3.47
N LEU A 89 10.64 3.29 -2.41
CA LEU A 89 12.04 3.50 -2.01
C LEU A 89 12.74 2.18 -1.66
N THR A 90 12.04 1.31 -0.91
CA THR A 90 12.55 -0.03 -0.57
C THR A 90 12.72 -0.87 -1.83
N ALA A 91 11.72 -0.90 -2.73
CA ALA A 91 11.80 -1.64 -3.98
C ALA A 91 12.96 -1.16 -4.86
N LEU A 92 13.22 0.16 -4.90
CA LEU A 92 14.34 0.75 -5.62
C LEU A 92 15.69 0.32 -5.02
N SER A 93 15.79 0.26 -3.68
CA SER A 93 17.00 -0.20 -3.00
C SER A 93 17.41 -1.61 -3.41
N TYR A 94 16.45 -2.55 -3.50
CA TYR A 94 16.71 -3.93 -3.91
C TYR A 94 17.12 -4.04 -5.38
N ARG A 95 16.64 -3.13 -6.24
CA ARG A 95 17.06 -3.09 -7.64
C ARG A 95 18.47 -2.54 -7.80
N ILE A 96 18.81 -1.49 -7.05
CA ILE A 96 20.14 -0.89 -7.06
C ILE A 96 21.20 -1.89 -6.58
N ARG A 97 20.92 -2.68 -5.54
CA ARG A 97 21.83 -3.73 -5.04
C ARG A 97 22.21 -4.81 -6.07
N LYS A 98 21.49 -4.89 -7.21
CA LYS A 98 21.86 -5.78 -8.33
C LYS A 98 22.97 -5.17 -9.19
N VAL A 99 23.15 -3.86 -9.18
CA VAL A 99 24.30 -3.16 -9.76
C VAL A 99 25.40 -3.17 -8.70
N LYS A 100 26.23 -4.21 -8.74
CA LYS A 100 27.34 -4.36 -7.80
C LYS A 100 28.42 -3.31 -8.02
N GLY A 101 28.97 -2.83 -6.91
CA GLY A 101 30.10 -1.91 -6.88
C GLY A 101 29.68 -0.45 -6.76
N GLY A 102 30.26 0.25 -5.79
CA GLY A 102 30.03 1.67 -5.52
C GLY A 102 29.68 1.94 -4.05
N ASP A 103 29.82 3.19 -3.62
CA ASP A 103 29.53 3.63 -2.24
C ASP A 103 28.09 3.32 -1.82
N LEU A 104 27.13 3.57 -2.72
CA LEU A 104 25.71 3.35 -2.43
C LEU A 104 25.37 1.87 -2.19
N ASP A 105 25.98 0.93 -2.92
CA ASP A 105 25.76 -0.51 -2.72
C ASP A 105 26.24 -0.92 -1.32
N THR A 106 27.45 -0.50 -0.92
CA THR A 106 28.02 -0.74 0.42
C THR A 106 27.12 -0.18 1.53
N ARG A 107 26.62 1.05 1.38
CA ARG A 107 25.71 1.67 2.35
C ARG A 107 24.39 0.93 2.47
N LEU A 108 23.84 0.42 1.36
CA LEU A 108 22.62 -0.38 1.36
C LEU A 108 22.82 -1.79 1.93
N GLU A 109 24.01 -2.37 1.77
CA GLU A 109 24.39 -3.64 2.40
C GLU A 109 24.53 -3.53 3.92
N ALA A 110 25.03 -2.39 4.41
CA ALA A 110 25.15 -2.11 5.84
C ALA A 110 23.79 -1.83 6.53
N CYS A 111 22.71 -1.61 5.77
CA CYS A 111 21.39 -1.37 6.35
C CYS A 111 20.76 -2.66 6.89
N GLU A 112 20.39 -2.66 8.17
CA GLU A 112 19.75 -3.80 8.84
C GLU A 112 18.24 -3.90 8.57
N SER A 113 17.59 -2.80 8.17
CA SER A 113 16.14 -2.73 7.98
C SER A 113 15.75 -2.11 6.63
N ASN A 114 14.53 -2.44 6.17
CA ASN A 114 13.94 -1.79 4.99
C ASN A 114 13.69 -0.30 5.20
N ARG A 115 13.45 0.14 6.45
CA ARG A 115 13.37 1.55 6.81
C ARG A 115 14.68 2.26 6.49
N SER A 116 15.80 1.73 6.99
CA SER A 116 17.13 2.31 6.77
C SER A 116 17.50 2.35 5.28
N ARG A 117 17.14 1.29 4.53
CA ARG A 117 17.34 1.26 3.07
C ARG A 117 16.53 2.35 2.36
N ALA A 118 15.26 2.52 2.72
CA ALA A 118 14.42 3.56 2.14
C ALA A 118 14.98 4.96 2.41
N ALA A 119 15.43 5.23 3.65
CA ALA A 119 16.03 6.50 4.03
C ALA A 119 17.32 6.81 3.25
N VAL A 120 18.19 5.81 3.04
CA VAL A 120 19.40 5.97 2.21
C VAL A 120 19.05 6.35 0.76
N ILE A 121 18.06 5.68 0.16
CA ILE A 121 17.62 6.02 -1.20
C ILE A 121 16.97 7.40 -1.27
N ALA A 122 16.15 7.76 -0.29
CA ALA A 122 15.55 9.09 -0.23
C ALA A 122 16.62 10.18 -0.17
N ALA A 123 17.67 10.00 0.65
CA ALA A 123 18.79 10.91 0.74
C ALA A 123 19.54 11.06 -0.60
N GLU A 124 19.81 9.97 -1.32
CA GLU A 124 20.42 10.02 -2.65
C GLU A 124 19.55 10.72 -3.71
N LEU A 125 18.23 10.59 -3.61
CA LEU A 125 17.32 11.29 -4.50
C LEU A 125 17.27 12.79 -4.20
N ARG A 126 17.29 13.18 -2.92
CA ARG A 126 17.32 14.59 -2.49
C ARG A 126 18.63 15.29 -2.88
N SER A 127 19.77 14.59 -2.86
CA SER A 127 21.07 15.15 -3.26
C SER A 127 21.21 15.37 -4.78
N GLY A 128 20.24 14.89 -5.58
CA GLY A 128 20.29 14.98 -7.04
C GLY A 128 21.23 13.96 -7.68
N SER A 129 21.77 12.99 -6.92
CA SER A 129 22.62 11.92 -7.44
C SER A 129 21.91 11.13 -8.54
N SER A 130 22.69 10.67 -9.53
CA SER A 130 22.21 9.66 -10.47
C SER A 130 22.25 8.29 -9.79
N LEU A 131 21.11 7.60 -9.77
CA LEU A 131 21.06 6.24 -9.25
C LEU A 131 21.68 5.24 -10.24
N PRO A 132 22.50 4.29 -9.77
CA PRO A 132 23.09 3.25 -10.62
C PRO A 132 22.02 2.20 -10.96
N LEU A 133 21.20 2.50 -11.96
CA LEU A 133 20.20 1.56 -12.49
C LEU A 133 20.84 0.69 -13.58
N VAL A 134 20.64 -0.62 -13.52
CA VAL A 134 21.10 -1.56 -14.55
C VAL A 134 20.54 -1.10 -15.92
N ARG A 135 21.31 -1.21 -17.02
CA ARG A 135 20.85 -0.79 -18.36
C ARG A 135 19.54 -1.44 -18.81
N SER A 136 19.34 -2.73 -18.51
CA SER A 136 18.08 -3.43 -18.80
C SER A 136 16.90 -2.97 -17.92
N TRP A 137 17.19 -2.25 -16.83
CA TRP A 137 16.24 -1.65 -15.91
C TRP A 137 16.03 -0.16 -16.17
N ARG A 138 16.61 0.40 -17.25
CA ARG A 138 16.06 1.61 -17.90
C ARG A 138 14.76 1.28 -18.65
N THR A 139 13.95 0.36 -18.14
CA THR A 139 12.55 0.24 -18.54
C THR A 139 11.84 1.52 -18.14
N GLY A 140 10.83 1.93 -18.92
CA GLY A 140 10.06 3.14 -18.61
C GLY A 140 9.47 3.15 -17.19
N SER A 141 9.26 1.98 -16.58
CA SER A 141 8.75 1.83 -15.20
C SER A 141 9.67 2.41 -14.14
N ASP A 142 10.98 2.18 -14.26
CA ASP A 142 11.93 2.48 -13.19
C ASP A 142 12.31 3.94 -13.24
N VAL A 143 12.48 4.45 -14.46
CA VAL A 143 12.57 5.88 -14.74
C VAL A 143 11.33 6.59 -14.21
N ALA A 144 10.12 6.07 -14.46
CA ALA A 144 8.89 6.65 -13.93
C ALA A 144 8.82 6.59 -12.39
N SER A 145 9.27 5.52 -11.74
CA SER A 145 9.34 5.47 -10.28
C SER A 145 10.34 6.50 -9.72
N VAL A 146 11.52 6.64 -10.31
CA VAL A 146 12.49 7.68 -9.89
C VAL A 146 11.93 9.09 -10.08
N LEU A 147 11.27 9.37 -11.20
CA LEU A 147 10.65 10.67 -11.46
C LEU A 147 9.55 10.97 -10.44
N ARG A 148 8.65 10.02 -10.16
CA ARG A 148 7.58 10.17 -9.15
C ARG A 148 8.15 10.38 -7.75
N LEU A 149 9.20 9.66 -7.38
CA LEU A 149 9.85 9.81 -6.07
C LEU A 149 10.59 11.14 -5.94
N ARG A 150 11.20 11.65 -7.02
CA ARG A 150 11.78 13.00 -7.02
C ARG A 150 10.73 14.08 -6.89
N GLU A 151 9.60 13.95 -7.59
CA GLU A 151 8.45 14.85 -7.43
C GLU A 151 7.94 14.81 -5.98
N LEU A 152 7.76 13.62 -5.41
CA LEU A 152 7.37 13.44 -4.01
C LEU A 152 8.34 14.14 -3.05
N LEU A 153 9.64 13.94 -3.19
CA LEU A 153 10.64 14.51 -2.29
C LEU A 153 10.79 16.02 -2.41
N ALA A 154 10.30 16.61 -3.50
CA ALA A 154 10.27 18.06 -3.72
C ALA A 154 9.03 18.73 -3.12
N ASP A 155 7.89 18.03 -3.11
CA ASP A 155 6.63 18.51 -2.50
C ASP A 155 5.85 17.32 -1.91
N GLU A 156 6.21 16.97 -0.68
CA GLU A 156 5.75 15.75 -0.01
C GLU A 156 4.24 15.76 0.19
N ARG A 157 3.71 16.89 0.70
CA ARG A 157 2.29 17.04 1.02
C ARG A 157 1.44 17.00 -0.24
N HIS A 158 1.76 17.81 -1.25
CA HIS A 158 0.95 17.89 -2.45
C HIS A 158 0.88 16.54 -3.18
N VAL A 159 2.01 15.86 -3.33
CA VAL A 159 2.06 14.59 -4.04
C VAL A 159 1.32 13.49 -3.29
N LEU A 160 1.47 13.41 -1.95
CA LEU A 160 0.76 12.43 -1.14
C LEU A 160 -0.75 12.67 -1.11
N GLU A 161 -1.20 13.91 -1.00
CA GLU A 161 -2.62 14.27 -1.09
C GLU A 161 -3.21 13.87 -2.44
N ARG A 162 -2.48 14.13 -3.53
CA ARG A 162 -2.89 13.74 -4.88
C ARG A 162 -2.98 12.22 -5.05
N VAL A 163 -2.01 11.47 -4.53
CA VAL A 163 -2.03 10.00 -4.52
C VAL A 163 -3.23 9.48 -3.72
N ARG A 164 -3.42 9.99 -2.49
CA ARG A 164 -4.57 9.64 -1.64
C ARG A 164 -5.88 9.88 -2.39
N PHE A 165 -6.05 11.04 -3.01
CA PHE A 165 -7.26 11.38 -3.76
C PHE A 165 -7.54 10.39 -4.90
N TYR A 166 -6.53 10.05 -5.73
CA TYR A 166 -6.71 9.10 -6.82
C TYR A 166 -7.05 7.69 -6.33
N VAL A 167 -6.44 7.25 -5.24
CA VAL A 167 -6.76 5.96 -4.62
C VAL A 167 -8.19 5.97 -4.08
N GLU A 168 -8.59 7.02 -3.37
CA GLU A 168 -9.94 7.15 -2.81
C GLU A 168 -11.01 7.11 -3.92
N VAL A 169 -10.83 7.90 -5.00
CA VAL A 169 -11.75 7.90 -6.14
C VAL A 169 -11.87 6.49 -6.76
N SER A 170 -10.76 5.75 -6.83
CA SER A 170 -10.74 4.39 -7.36
C SER A 170 -11.49 3.42 -6.44
N LEU A 171 -11.31 3.52 -5.12
CA LEU A 171 -12.01 2.68 -4.15
C LEU A 171 -13.51 3.03 -4.03
N ARG A 172 -13.89 4.30 -4.20
CA ARG A 172 -15.30 4.69 -4.35
C ARG A 172 -15.93 4.10 -5.62
N ARG A 173 -15.15 3.93 -6.71
CA ARG A 173 -15.62 3.20 -7.89
C ARG A 173 -15.84 1.72 -7.57
N LEU A 174 -14.95 1.08 -6.79
CA LEU A 174 -15.13 -0.29 -6.32
C LEU A 174 -16.44 -0.45 -5.54
N TYR A 175 -16.72 0.45 -4.60
CA TYR A 175 -17.99 0.48 -3.86
C TYR A 175 -19.21 0.55 -4.79
N ARG A 176 -19.20 1.46 -5.77
CA ARG A 176 -20.28 1.57 -6.76
C ARG A 176 -20.44 0.29 -7.59
N CYS A 177 -19.34 -0.31 -8.03
CA CYS A 177 -19.36 -1.60 -8.73
C CYS A 177 -19.94 -2.72 -7.85
N ARG A 178 -19.60 -2.75 -6.56
CA ARG A 178 -20.19 -3.68 -5.59
C ARG A 178 -21.71 -3.47 -5.45
N ASN A 179 -22.19 -2.24 -5.43
CA ASN A 179 -23.63 -1.98 -5.39
C ASN A 179 -24.35 -2.44 -6.68
N ILE A 180 -23.73 -2.27 -7.85
CA ILE A 180 -24.27 -2.80 -9.12
C ILE A 180 -24.35 -4.33 -9.09
N VAL A 181 -23.32 -5.00 -8.58
CA VAL A 181 -23.29 -6.46 -8.46
C VAL A 181 -24.33 -6.96 -7.45
N LEU A 182 -24.34 -6.40 -6.23
CA LEU A 182 -25.16 -6.91 -5.13
C LEU A 182 -26.63 -6.46 -5.20
N HIS A 183 -26.91 -5.24 -5.63
CA HIS A 183 -28.28 -4.70 -5.69
C HIS A 183 -28.84 -4.70 -7.10
N GLY A 184 -28.00 -4.52 -8.12
CA GLY A 184 -28.42 -4.55 -9.52
C GLY A 184 -28.42 -5.95 -10.14
N GLY A 185 -27.88 -6.97 -9.45
CA GLY A 185 -27.75 -8.35 -9.96
C GLY A 185 -26.89 -8.47 -11.23
N SER A 186 -26.17 -7.41 -11.60
CA SER A 186 -25.44 -7.34 -12.87
C SER A 186 -24.00 -7.78 -12.67
N THR A 187 -23.69 -9.00 -13.11
CA THR A 187 -22.35 -9.61 -12.99
C THR A 187 -21.49 -9.44 -14.23
N GLY A 188 -22.06 -8.91 -15.33
CA GLY A 188 -21.40 -8.74 -16.64
C GLY A 188 -21.17 -7.30 -17.08
N GLY A 189 -21.26 -6.32 -16.17
CA GLY A 189 -21.11 -4.91 -16.51
C GLY A 189 -19.73 -4.59 -17.11
N VAL A 190 -19.70 -3.88 -18.24
CA VAL A 190 -18.47 -3.53 -18.99
C VAL A 190 -17.43 -2.80 -18.13
N ALA A 191 -17.87 -2.06 -17.12
CA ALA A 191 -17.00 -1.33 -16.20
C ALA A 191 -16.37 -2.20 -15.09
N LEU A 192 -16.91 -3.39 -14.80
CA LEU A 192 -16.49 -4.23 -13.68
C LEU A 192 -15.04 -4.75 -13.84
N PRO A 193 -14.61 -5.29 -15.01
CA PRO A 193 -13.24 -5.75 -15.18
C PRO A 193 -12.22 -4.61 -15.10
N ALA A 194 -12.57 -3.43 -15.62
CA ALA A 194 -11.71 -2.25 -15.58
C ALA A 194 -11.56 -1.72 -14.15
N ALA A 195 -12.65 -1.63 -13.40
CA ALA A 195 -12.63 -1.25 -11.99
C ALA A 195 -11.76 -2.22 -11.18
N LEU A 196 -12.02 -3.53 -11.31
CA LEU A 196 -11.28 -4.55 -10.54
C LEU A 196 -9.78 -4.54 -10.86
N ARG A 197 -9.39 -4.39 -12.14
CA ARG A 197 -7.97 -4.32 -12.54
C ARG A 197 -7.23 -3.15 -11.86
N VAL A 198 -7.91 -2.03 -11.65
CA VAL A 198 -7.33 -0.86 -10.98
C VAL A 198 -7.34 -1.04 -9.46
N THR A 199 -8.42 -1.58 -8.90
CA THR A 199 -8.63 -1.55 -7.45
C THR A 199 -8.09 -2.77 -6.72
N ALA A 200 -7.98 -3.94 -7.37
CA ALA A 200 -7.47 -5.15 -6.70
C ALA A 200 -6.05 -4.96 -6.11
N PRO A 201 -5.09 -4.35 -6.83
CA PRO A 201 -3.78 -4.04 -6.24
C PRO A 201 -3.85 -3.04 -5.08
N LEU A 202 -4.79 -2.08 -5.13
CA LEU A 202 -4.96 -1.07 -4.07
C LEU A 202 -5.56 -1.70 -2.80
N VAL A 203 -6.54 -2.59 -2.96
CA VAL A 203 -7.09 -3.38 -1.85
C VAL A 203 -6.00 -4.28 -1.28
N GLY A 204 -5.24 -4.97 -2.13
CA GLY A 204 -4.10 -5.80 -1.71
C GLY A 204 -3.07 -5.01 -0.91
N ALA A 205 -2.68 -3.82 -1.37
CA ALA A 205 -1.73 -2.95 -0.66
C ALA A 205 -2.26 -2.48 0.70
N ALA A 206 -3.55 -2.15 0.80
CA ALA A 206 -4.16 -1.80 2.08
C ALA A 206 -4.18 -2.99 3.05
N LEU A 207 -4.63 -4.16 2.58
CA LEU A 207 -4.69 -5.38 3.40
C LEU A 207 -3.29 -5.84 3.84
N ASP A 208 -2.31 -5.86 2.94
CA ASP A 208 -0.92 -6.18 3.26
C ASP A 208 -0.39 -5.28 4.39
N ARG A 209 -0.65 -3.97 4.31
CA ARG A 209 -0.21 -3.03 5.35
C ARG A 209 -0.91 -3.28 6.68
N LEU A 210 -2.23 -3.49 6.67
CA LEU A 210 -3.00 -3.80 7.88
C LEU A 210 -2.52 -5.09 8.53
N THR A 211 -2.30 -6.14 7.74
CA THR A 211 -1.81 -7.43 8.20
C THR A 211 -0.42 -7.33 8.79
N HIS A 212 0.52 -6.72 8.06
CA HIS A 212 1.89 -6.55 8.56
C HIS A 212 1.92 -5.82 9.90
N THR A 213 1.25 -4.67 10.00
CA THR A 213 1.26 -3.89 11.23
C THR A 213 0.56 -4.61 12.38
N HIS A 214 -0.55 -5.30 12.12
CA HIS A 214 -1.23 -6.10 13.14
C HIS A 214 -0.32 -7.21 13.69
N LEU A 215 0.39 -7.93 12.81
CA LEU A 215 1.30 -9.01 13.20
C LEU A 215 2.52 -8.50 13.98
N VAL A 216 3.08 -7.34 13.60
CA VAL A 216 4.30 -6.81 14.21
C VAL A 216 4.02 -6.04 15.51
N THR A 217 2.91 -5.30 15.58
CA THR A 217 2.66 -4.33 16.67
C THR A 217 1.36 -4.56 17.43
N GLY A 218 0.47 -5.44 16.96
CA GLY A 218 -0.86 -5.65 17.54
C GLY A 218 -1.83 -4.49 17.34
N VAL A 219 -1.46 -3.43 16.61
CA VAL A 219 -2.33 -2.27 16.36
C VAL A 219 -3.55 -2.70 15.54
N SER A 220 -4.73 -2.21 15.92
CA SER A 220 -5.97 -2.50 15.20
C SER A 220 -6.04 -1.76 13.86
N PRO A 221 -6.71 -2.33 12.84
CA PRO A 221 -6.82 -1.70 11.51
C PRO A 221 -7.31 -0.26 11.51
N ILE A 222 -8.33 0.03 12.32
CA ILE A 222 -8.91 1.38 12.42
C ILE A 222 -7.96 2.37 13.07
N THR A 223 -7.19 1.93 14.08
CA THR A 223 -6.17 2.78 14.73
C THR A 223 -5.07 3.13 13.74
N LEU A 224 -4.62 2.16 12.94
CA LEU A 224 -3.60 2.39 11.92
C LEU A 224 -4.10 3.36 10.84
N ALA A 225 -5.36 3.24 10.41
CA ALA A 225 -5.94 4.19 9.46
C ALA A 225 -5.96 5.62 10.01
N SER A 226 -6.36 5.81 11.26
CA SER A 226 -6.33 7.13 11.94
C SER A 226 -4.91 7.70 12.07
N ARG A 227 -3.91 6.84 12.32
CA ARG A 227 -2.49 7.23 12.31
C ARG A 227 -2.06 7.68 10.92
N ALA A 228 -2.40 6.92 9.88
CA ALA A 228 -2.10 7.27 8.49
C ALA A 228 -2.68 8.63 8.09
N GLU A 229 -3.94 8.89 8.43
CA GLU A 229 -4.59 10.17 8.18
C GLU A 229 -3.93 11.34 8.92
N THR A 230 -3.42 11.09 10.13
CA THR A 230 -2.71 12.10 10.91
C THR A 230 -1.32 12.36 10.33
N ALA A 231 -0.57 11.31 10.02
CA ALA A 231 0.74 11.39 9.40
C ALA A 231 0.70 12.14 8.07
N LEU A 232 -0.28 11.83 7.20
CA LEU A 232 -0.46 12.53 5.93
C LEU A 232 -0.81 14.02 6.08
N ARG A 233 -1.48 14.41 7.16
CA ARG A 233 -1.78 15.83 7.45
C ARG A 233 -0.57 16.60 7.97
N MET A 234 0.36 15.90 8.62
CA MET A 234 1.55 16.48 9.26
C MET A 234 2.80 16.38 8.39
N VAL A 235 2.79 15.59 7.32
CA VAL A 235 3.96 15.41 6.45
C VAL A 235 4.45 16.76 5.90
N GLY A 236 5.77 16.94 5.90
CA GLY A 236 6.44 18.20 5.54
C GLY A 236 6.42 19.29 6.62
N ASP A 237 5.74 19.09 7.75
CA ASP A 237 5.84 20.01 8.90
C ASP A 237 7.11 19.71 9.71
N GLU A 238 7.63 20.71 10.45
CA GLU A 238 8.86 20.59 11.25
C GLU A 238 8.80 19.48 12.30
N LEU A 239 7.61 19.23 12.86
CA LEU A 239 7.34 18.17 13.84
C LEU A 239 6.60 16.97 13.20
N GLY A 240 6.49 16.94 11.89
CA GLY A 240 5.85 15.87 11.13
C GLY A 240 6.71 14.61 11.04
N PRO A 241 6.09 13.45 10.76
CA PRO A 241 6.85 12.23 10.48
C PRO A 241 7.64 12.34 9.17
N ASP A 242 8.81 11.70 9.11
CA ASP A 242 9.54 11.51 7.85
C ASP A 242 8.73 10.62 6.89
N LEU A 243 8.92 10.81 5.58
CA LEU A 243 8.29 10.01 4.53
C LEU A 243 8.47 8.49 4.71
N CYS A 244 9.58 8.05 5.29
CA CYS A 244 9.84 6.62 5.53
C CYS A 244 9.09 6.07 6.74
N ASP A 245 8.52 6.94 7.58
CA ASP A 245 8.00 6.63 8.91
C ASP A 245 6.50 6.97 9.06
N LEU A 246 5.79 7.27 7.97
CA LEU A 246 4.38 7.67 7.98
C LEU A 246 3.41 6.66 8.63
N LEU A 247 3.85 5.40 8.85
CA LEU A 247 3.04 4.33 9.44
C LEU A 247 3.77 3.58 10.57
N GLU A 248 4.90 4.10 11.08
CA GLU A 248 5.59 3.53 12.26
C GLU A 248 5.06 4.14 13.57
#